data_AF-A0A067DAE5-F1
#
_entry.id   AF-A0A067DAE5-F1
#
_cell.length_a   1.000
_cell.length_b   1.000
_cell.length_c   1.000
_cell.angle_alpha   90.00
_cell.angle_beta   90.00
_cell.angle_gamma   90.00
#
_symmetry.space_group_name_H-M   'P 1'
#
loop_
_entity.id
_entity.type
_entity.pdbx_description
1 polymer ?
#
loop_
_entity_poly.entity_id
_entity_poly.type
_entity_poly.pdbx_seq_one_letter_code
_entity_poly.pdbx_strand_id
1 'polypeptide(L)'
;DPNLKPVETSRAMYGDNFYICKFQEPGVLEAGIAHIGSKLMIASSLTTRRPGPPTISEDAIAHLARETINLPSWLSEEEFNYYVTKFDQSGFTGGLNYYRAIDF
;
A
#
# COMPACT_ATOMS: atom_id res chain seq x y z
N ASP A 1 16.21 -19.12 9.16
CA ASP A 1 16.16 -20.44 8.51
C ASP A 1 15.96 -20.18 7.02
N PRO A 2 16.90 -20.59 6.16
CA PRO A 2 16.86 -20.32 4.72
C PRO A 2 15.67 -21.00 4.00
N ASN A 3 14.94 -21.89 4.67
CA ASN A 3 13.73 -22.50 4.12
C ASN A 3 12.45 -21.71 4.43
N LEU A 4 12.54 -20.67 5.28
CA LEU A 4 11.38 -19.84 5.60
C LEU A 4 11.16 -18.83 4.49
N LYS A 5 10.07 -19.02 3.75
CA LYS A 5 9.61 -18.04 2.77
C LYS A 5 9.06 -16.81 3.49
N PRO A 6 9.57 -15.60 3.22
CA PRO A 6 9.08 -14.37 3.86
C PRO A 6 7.58 -14.15 3.75
N VAL A 7 6.95 -14.48 2.61
CA VAL A 7 5.50 -14.34 2.43
C VAL A 7 4.72 -15.30 3.33
N GLU A 8 5.09 -16.58 3.35
CA GLU A 8 4.42 -17.59 4.19
C GLU A 8 4.59 -17.29 5.68
N THR A 9 5.79 -16.83 6.06
CA THR A 9 6.11 -16.44 7.44
C THR A 9 5.29 -15.20 7.86
N SER A 10 5.21 -14.19 7.00
CA SER A 10 4.40 -12.99 7.23
C SER A 10 2.92 -13.32 7.35
N ARG A 11 2.41 -14.22 6.51
CA ARG A 11 1.02 -14.70 6.56
C ARG A 11 0.73 -15.42 7.87
N ALA A 12 1.63 -16.29 8.33
CA ALA A 12 1.45 -17.01 9.59
C ALA A 12 1.44 -16.07 10.82
N MET A 13 2.22 -14.98 10.80
CA MET A 13 2.31 -14.04 11.92
C MET A 13 1.20 -12.97 11.92
N TYR A 14 0.82 -12.46 10.74
CA TYR A 14 -0.01 -11.25 10.62
C TYR A 14 -1.30 -11.45 9.80
N GLY A 15 -1.50 -12.65 9.23
CA GLY A 15 -2.66 -12.99 8.41
C GLY A 15 -2.59 -12.49 6.97
N ASP A 16 -3.62 -12.84 6.18
CA ASP A 16 -3.68 -12.53 4.74
C ASP A 16 -3.85 -11.04 4.43
N ASN A 17 -4.40 -10.26 5.37
CA ASN A 17 -4.58 -8.82 5.21
C ASN A 17 -3.29 -8.02 5.44
N PHE A 18 -2.21 -8.65 5.90
CA PHE A 18 -0.92 -7.98 6.02
C PHE A 18 -0.42 -7.51 4.65
N TYR A 19 0.15 -6.30 4.59
CA TYR A 19 0.43 -5.64 3.32
C TYR A 19 1.30 -6.46 2.36
N ILE A 20 2.32 -7.16 2.87
CA ILE A 20 3.17 -8.04 2.05
C ILE A 20 2.34 -9.14 1.38
N CYS A 21 1.42 -9.76 2.12
CA CYS A 21 0.53 -10.80 1.63
C CYS A 21 -0.44 -10.23 0.58
N LYS A 22 -1.00 -9.04 0.83
CA LYS A 22 -1.93 -8.37 -0.09
C LYS A 22 -1.28 -7.91 -1.40
N PHE A 23 0.04 -7.77 -1.46
CA PHE A 23 0.76 -7.38 -2.67
C PHE A 23 1.03 -8.55 -3.63
N GLN A 24 0.89 -9.80 -3.15
CA GLN A 24 1.32 -10.98 -3.89
C GLN A 24 0.48 -11.25 -5.13
N GLU A 25 -0.84 -11.08 -5.05
CA GLU A 25 -1.72 -11.37 -6.17
C GLU A 25 -1.62 -10.28 -7.25
N PRO A 26 -1.12 -10.60 -8.47
CA PRO A 26 -0.95 -9.60 -9.51
C PRO A 26 -2.29 -9.02 -9.98
N GLY A 27 -2.38 -7.69 -10.02
CA GLY A 27 -3.55 -6.98 -10.53
C GLY A 27 -4.65 -6.71 -9.51
N VAL A 28 -4.71 -7.43 -8.39
CA VAL A 28 -5.78 -7.25 -7.39
C VAL A 28 -5.65 -5.93 -6.67
N LEU A 29 -4.48 -5.63 -6.09
CA LEU A 29 -4.29 -4.35 -5.42
C LEU A 29 -4.26 -3.20 -6.43
N GLU A 30 -3.68 -3.39 -7.61
CA GLU A 30 -3.72 -2.39 -8.68
C GLU A 30 -5.16 -2.01 -9.06
N ALA A 31 -6.05 -2.99 -9.22
CA ALA A 31 -7.47 -2.74 -9.49
C ALA A 31 -8.16 -2.01 -8.33
N GLY A 32 -7.84 -2.39 -7.08
CA GLY A 32 -8.34 -1.68 -5.90
C GLY A 32 -7.89 -0.22 -5.86
N ILE A 33 -6.62 0.06 -6.17
CA ILE A 33 -6.09 1.43 -6.26
C ILE A 33 -6.75 2.19 -7.41
N ALA A 34 -6.96 1.56 -8.56
CA ALA A 34 -7.66 2.19 -9.69
C ALA A 34 -9.11 2.59 -9.34
N HIS A 35 -9.76 1.84 -8.44
CA HIS A 35 -11.11 2.17 -7.96
C HIS A 35 -11.13 3.37 -7.01
N ILE A 36 -10.16 3.48 -6.10
CA ILE A 36 -10.13 4.54 -5.06
C ILE A 36 -9.29 5.77 -5.44
N GLY A 37 -8.42 5.66 -6.44
CA GLY A 37 -7.50 6.68 -6.91
C GLY A 37 -6.14 6.70 -6.21
N SER A 38 -5.08 7.01 -6.98
CA SER A 38 -3.69 7.08 -6.47
C SER A 38 -3.50 8.10 -5.36
N LYS A 39 -4.26 9.21 -5.40
CA LYS A 39 -4.24 10.25 -4.36
C LYS A 39 -4.50 9.67 -2.97
N LEU A 40 -5.54 8.83 -2.83
CA LEU A 40 -5.89 8.25 -1.55
C LEU A 40 -4.84 7.22 -1.09
N MET A 41 -4.36 6.40 -2.02
CA MET A 41 -3.32 5.40 -1.74
C MET A 41 -2.02 6.06 -1.23
N ILE A 42 -1.56 7.12 -1.91
CA ILE A 42 -0.33 7.83 -1.55
C ILE A 42 -0.52 8.59 -0.25
N ALA A 43 -1.67 9.26 -0.06
CA ALA A 43 -1.99 9.93 1.19
C ALA A 43 -1.93 8.94 2.35
N SER A 44 -2.66 7.82 2.27
CA SER A 44 -2.64 6.80 3.31
C SER A 44 -1.24 6.27 3.61
N SER A 45 -0.41 6.09 2.58
CA SER A 45 0.93 5.53 2.74
C SER A 45 1.90 6.51 3.41
N LEU A 46 1.82 7.80 3.07
CA LEU A 46 2.73 8.82 3.58
C LEU A 46 2.26 9.43 4.91
N THR A 47 0.96 9.48 5.18
CA THR A 47 0.42 10.18 6.36
C THR A 47 0.06 9.26 7.52
N THR A 48 0.04 7.94 7.33
CA THR A 48 -0.28 7.00 8.41
C THR A 48 0.67 7.16 9.59
N ARG A 49 0.10 7.27 10.80
CA ARG A 49 0.84 7.28 12.08
C ARG A 49 0.49 6.07 12.95
N ARG A 50 -0.24 5.10 12.40
CA ARG A 50 -0.67 3.92 13.16
C ARG A 50 0.53 3.00 13.39
N PRO A 51 0.89 2.69 14.64
CA PRO A 51 1.94 1.72 14.92
C PRO A 51 1.45 0.30 14.65
N GLY A 52 2.40 -0.63 14.45
CA GLY A 52 2.12 -2.05 14.26
C GLY A 52 2.14 -2.51 12.79
N PRO A 53 1.84 -3.79 12.53
CA PRO A 53 1.90 -4.37 11.19
C PRO A 53 0.81 -3.77 10.28
N PRO A 54 1.16 -3.16 9.14
CA PRO A 54 0.17 -2.57 8.24
C PRO A 54 -0.74 -3.64 7.63
N THR A 55 -2.05 -3.42 7.71
CA THR A 55 -3.06 -4.27 7.08
C THR A 55 -3.86 -3.50 6.04
N ILE A 56 -4.18 -4.16 4.93
CA ILE A 56 -5.00 -3.61 3.84
C ILE A 56 -6.30 -4.42 3.79
N SER A 57 -7.24 -4.05 4.66
CA SER A 57 -8.61 -4.56 4.65
C SER A 57 -9.57 -3.59 3.93
N GLU A 58 -10.70 -4.10 3.49
CA GLU A 58 -11.78 -3.27 2.92
C GLU A 58 -12.24 -2.19 3.91
N ASP A 59 -12.34 -2.52 5.20
CA ASP A 59 -12.67 -1.57 6.25
C ASP A 59 -11.64 -0.44 6.37
N ALA A 60 -10.35 -0.75 6.26
CA ALA A 60 -9.29 0.24 6.29
C ALA A 60 -9.39 1.20 5.10
N ILE A 61 -9.67 0.66 3.91
CA ILE A 61 -9.88 1.45 2.69
C ILE A 61 -11.13 2.33 2.81
N ALA A 62 -12.25 1.76 3.26
CA ALA A 62 -13.51 2.48 3.45
C ALA A 62 -13.44 3.57 4.53
N HIS A 63 -12.58 3.37 5.54
CA HIS A 63 -12.29 4.39 6.52
C HIS A 63 -11.48 5.54 5.92
N LEU A 64 -10.39 5.23 5.19
CA LEU A 64 -9.57 6.23 4.51
C LEU A 64 -10.36 7.06 3.51
N ALA A 65 -11.26 6.43 2.73
CA ALA A 65 -12.10 7.12 1.75
C ALA A 65 -13.05 8.15 2.38
N ARG A 66 -13.29 8.08 3.70
CA ARG A 66 -14.12 9.03 4.45
C ARG A 66 -13.30 10.10 5.17
N GLU A 67 -11.98 9.94 5.26
CA GLU A 67 -11.11 10.91 5.93
C GLU A 67 -10.65 12.02 4.99
N THR A 68 -10.62 13.25 5.50
CA THR A 68 -10.01 14.37 4.80
C THR A 68 -8.50 14.22 4.83
N ILE A 69 -7.84 14.30 3.68
CA ILE A 69 -6.37 14.23 3.59
C ILE A 69 -5.78 15.51 4.18
N ASN A 70 -5.33 15.44 5.43
CA ASN A 70 -4.55 16.50 6.06
C ASN A 70 -3.06 16.18 5.91
N LEU A 71 -2.37 16.92 5.05
CA LEU A 71 -0.94 16.70 4.82
C LEU A 71 -0.12 17.15 6.04
N PRO A 72 0.86 16.35 6.47
CA PRO A 72 1.76 16.73 7.56
C PRO A 72 2.70 17.85 7.10
N SER A 73 3.24 18.62 8.06
CA SER A 73 4.08 19.81 7.76
C SER A 73 5.37 19.52 6.98
N TRP A 74 5.81 18.27 6.92
CA TRP A 74 6.99 17.87 6.15
C TRP A 74 6.68 17.57 4.67
N LEU A 75 5.40 17.48 4.29
CA LEU A 75 4.97 17.13 2.95
C LEU A 75 4.12 18.25 2.37
N SER A 76 4.71 19.03 1.46
CA SER A 76 3.97 20.10 0.78
C SER A 76 2.92 19.54 -0.18
N GLU A 77 1.90 20.36 -0.51
CA GLU A 77 0.91 19.99 -1.52
C GLU A 77 1.55 19.77 -2.90
N GLU A 78 2.57 20.56 -3.25
CA GLU A 78 3.29 20.44 -4.52
C GLU A 78 4.00 19.08 -4.64
N GLU A 79 4.79 18.70 -3.63
CA GLU A 79 5.48 17.41 -3.60
C GLU A 79 4.49 16.24 -3.60
N PHE A 80 3.43 16.35 -2.81
CA PHE A 80 2.37 15.35 -2.79
C PHE A 80 1.74 15.16 -4.18
N ASN A 81 1.35 16.25 -4.83
CA ASN A 81 0.75 16.20 -6.16
C ASN A 81 1.73 15.71 -7.24
N TYR A 82 3.04 15.98 -7.08
CA TYR A 82 4.06 15.40 -7.94
C TYR A 82 4.04 13.87 -7.88
N TYR A 83 4.05 13.27 -6.69
CA TYR A 83 3.97 11.81 -6.54
C TYR A 83 2.66 11.25 -7.10
N VAL A 84 1.52 11.88 -6.80
CA VAL A 84 0.21 11.46 -7.34
C VAL A 84 0.25 11.42 -8.87
N THR A 85 0.74 12.48 -9.50
CA THR A 85 0.85 12.56 -10.97
C THR A 85 1.75 11.46 -11.53
N LYS A 86 2.88 11.17 -10.88
CA LYS A 86 3.79 10.10 -11.34
C LYS A 86 3.14 8.73 -11.27
N PHE A 87 2.47 8.40 -10.17
CA PHE A 87 1.80 7.12 -10.01
C PHE A 87 0.53 6.98 -10.86
N ASP A 88 -0.18 8.08 -11.16
CA ASP A 88 -1.28 8.06 -12.13
C ASP A 88 -0.79 7.70 -13.54
N GLN A 89 0.45 8.07 -13.89
CA GLN A 89 1.06 7.74 -15.19
C GLN A 89 1.66 6.33 -15.23
N SER A 90 2.42 5.94 -14.19
CA SER A 90 3.16 4.67 -14.18
C SER A 90 2.36 3.49 -13.64
N GLY A 91 1.30 3.75 -12.87
CA GLY A 91 0.70 2.77 -11.99
C GLY A 91 1.65 2.31 -10.86
N PHE A 92 1.20 1.30 -10.12
CA PHE A 92 1.89 0.76 -8.94
C PHE A 92 2.57 -0.59 -9.17
N THR A 93 2.30 -1.27 -10.29
CA THR A 93 2.79 -2.64 -10.58
C THR A 93 4.30 -2.76 -10.42
N GLY A 94 5.07 -1.79 -10.89
CA GLY A 94 6.53 -1.80 -10.75
C GLY A 94 6.98 -1.92 -9.30
N GLY A 95 6.45 -1.06 -8.42
CA GLY A 95 6.77 -1.10 -6.98
C GLY A 95 6.26 -2.36 -6.30
N LEU A 96 5.06 -2.84 -6.66
CA LEU A 96 4.49 -4.07 -6.11
C LEU A 96 5.28 -5.33 -6.51
N ASN A 97 5.87 -5.35 -7.70
CA ASN A 97 6.66 -6.48 -8.18
C ASN A 97 7.91 -6.75 -7.33
N TYR A 98 8.48 -5.74 -6.65
CA TYR A 98 9.55 -5.97 -5.68
C TYR A 98 9.08 -6.89 -4.55
N TYR A 99 7.83 -6.74 -4.09
CA TYR A 99 7.28 -7.57 -3.02
C TYR A 99 6.89 -8.97 -3.49
N ARG A 100 6.55 -9.12 -4.77
CA ARG A 100 6.25 -10.42 -5.40
C ARG A 100 7.49 -11.29 -5.58
N ALA A 101 8.68 -10.69 -5.50
CA ALA A 101 9.96 -11.35 -5.67
C ALA A 101 10.73 -11.56 -4.36
N ILE A 102 10.09 -11.43 -3.17
CA ILE A 102 10.79 -11.54 -1.88
C ILE A 102 11.06 -12.97 -1.41
N ASP A 103 10.36 -13.96 -1.97
CA ASP A 103 10.59 -15.37 -1.68
C ASP A 103 11.78 -15.85 -2.53
N PHE A 104 12.99 -15.43 -2.15
CA PHE A 104 14.26 -15.83 -2.76
C PHE A 104 15.02 -16.86 -1.91
#